data_AF-A0A183J308-F1
#
_entry.id   AF-A0A183J308-F1
#
_cell.length_a   1.000
_cell.length_b   1.000
_cell.length_c   1.000
_cell.angle_alpha   90.00
_cell.angle_beta   90.00
_cell.angle_gamma   90.00
#
_symmetry.space_group_name_H-M   'P 1'
#
loop_
_entity.id
_entity.type
_entity.pdbx_description
1 polymer ?
#
loop_
_entity_poly.entity_id
_entity_poly.type
_entity_poly.pdbx_seq_one_letter_code
_entity_poly.pdbx_strand_id
1 'polypeptide(L)'
;LLLYFSDHLSAEENKLIFGKCNNSNGHGHNYEVQATVKAPVDPLTGMAMNLSELKTHLCSLLQDCHQVCNREKLYFVTGLFCSTTENVAVYIWSQLSDVLGKKNALFEVVVHETDKNSVTYRGEVMLE
;
A
#
# COMPACT_ATOMS: atom_id res chain seq x y z
N LEU A 1 9.50 1.12 -9.82
CA LEU A 1 10.69 0.28 -9.67
C LEU A 1 10.55 -0.64 -8.47
N LEU A 2 9.61 -1.56 -8.57
CA LEU A 2 9.46 -2.61 -7.58
C LEU A 2 10.66 -3.53 -7.69
N LEU A 3 11.12 -4.00 -6.54
CA LEU A 3 12.03 -5.12 -6.44
C LEU A 3 11.48 -6.06 -5.39
N TYR A 4 11.11 -7.25 -5.86
CA TYR A 4 10.73 -8.33 -4.97
C TYR A 4 12.03 -8.99 -4.53
N PHE A 5 12.42 -8.72 -3.29
CA PHE A 5 13.71 -9.13 -2.72
C PHE A 5 13.61 -9.20 -1.20
N SER A 6 14.23 -10.23 -0.62
CA SER A 6 14.45 -10.35 0.82
C SER A 6 15.94 -10.50 1.09
N ASP A 7 16.44 -9.70 2.03
CA ASP A 7 17.80 -9.76 2.58
C ASP A 7 18.01 -10.95 3.54
N HIS A 8 16.94 -11.64 3.91
CA HIS A 8 16.99 -12.88 4.71
C HIS A 8 17.12 -14.15 3.84
N LEU A 9 17.11 -14.02 2.52
CA LEU A 9 17.20 -15.14 1.57
C LEU A 9 18.50 -15.04 0.75
N SER A 10 19.05 -16.19 0.37
CA SER A 10 20.14 -16.27 -0.61
C SER A 10 19.72 -15.75 -1.99
N ALA A 11 20.68 -15.52 -2.88
CA ALA A 11 20.39 -15.09 -4.25
C ALA A 11 19.60 -16.15 -5.03
N GLU A 12 19.93 -17.43 -4.82
CA GLU A 12 19.25 -18.57 -5.42
C GLU A 12 17.80 -18.68 -4.92
N GLU A 13 17.57 -18.54 -3.61
CA GLU A 13 16.23 -18.56 -3.02
C GLU A 13 15.38 -17.38 -3.50
N ASN A 14 15.93 -16.17 -3.51
CA ASN A 14 15.26 -14.98 -4.05
C ASN A 14 14.82 -15.19 -5.51
N LYS A 15 15.72 -15.73 -6.34
CA LYS A 15 15.42 -16.02 -7.75
C LYS A 15 14.38 -17.12 -7.89
N LEU A 16 14.41 -18.15 -7.04
CA LEU A 16 13.45 -19.25 -7.06
C LEU A 16 12.04 -18.78 -6.65
N ILE A 17 11.95 -17.98 -5.59
CA ILE A 17 10.68 -17.53 -5.00
C ILE A 17 10.05 -16.41 -5.83
N PHE A 18 10.82 -15.37 -6.16
CA PHE A 18 10.29 -14.16 -6.81
C PHE A 18 10.43 -14.18 -8.34
N GLY A 19 11.23 -15.10 -8.90
CA GLY A 19 11.35 -15.30 -10.34
C GLY A 19 11.69 -14.02 -11.10
N LYS A 20 10.84 -13.67 -12.08
CA LYS A 20 11.02 -12.47 -12.92
C LYS A 20 10.93 -11.16 -12.13
N CYS A 21 10.23 -11.16 -10.99
CA CYS A 21 10.05 -9.97 -10.15
C CYS A 21 11.33 -9.64 -9.34
N ASN A 22 12.30 -10.57 -9.26
CA ASN A 22 13.62 -10.37 -8.66
C ASN A 22 14.66 -9.73 -9.60
N ASN A 23 14.23 -9.13 -10.71
CA ASN A 23 15.16 -8.45 -11.62
C ASN A 23 15.92 -7.34 -10.87
N SER A 24 17.26 -7.37 -10.86
CA SER A 24 18.11 -6.39 -10.16
C SER A 24 17.90 -4.95 -10.64
N ASN A 25 17.47 -4.79 -11.89
CA ASN A 25 17.11 -3.48 -12.45
C ASN A 25 15.68 -3.04 -12.06
N GLY A 26 14.96 -3.87 -11.32
CA GLY A 26 13.56 -3.72 -10.95
C GLY A 26 12.59 -3.85 -12.12
N HIS A 27 11.31 -3.60 -11.82
CA HIS A 27 10.24 -3.48 -12.81
C HIS A 27 9.18 -2.47 -12.31
N GLY A 28 8.09 -2.27 -13.05
CA GLY A 28 7.04 -1.34 -12.64
C GLY A 28 5.68 -1.73 -13.18
N HIS A 29 4.66 -1.21 -12.52
CA HIS A 29 3.27 -1.38 -12.88
C HIS A 29 2.52 -0.07 -12.72
N ASN A 30 1.39 0.05 -13.42
CA ASN A 30 0.45 1.14 -13.22
C ASN A 30 -0.52 0.73 -12.12
N TYR A 31 -0.15 1.02 -10.88
CA TYR A 31 -0.98 0.67 -9.74
C TYR A 31 -2.27 1.49 -9.71
N GLU A 32 -3.37 0.80 -9.42
CA GLU A 32 -4.63 1.44 -9.00
C GLU A 32 -4.82 1.21 -7.50
N VAL A 33 -5.20 2.27 -6.78
CA VAL A 33 -5.46 2.21 -5.35
C VAL A 33 -6.89 2.64 -5.10
N GLN A 34 -7.64 1.78 -4.40
CA GLN A 34 -8.99 2.07 -3.94
C GLN A 34 -9.00 2.09 -2.42
N ALA A 35 -9.58 3.14 -1.84
CA ALA A 35 -9.73 3.28 -0.40
C ALA A 35 -11.21 3.38 -0.04
N THR A 36 -11.68 2.51 0.84
CA THR A 36 -13.05 2.49 1.35
C THR A 36 -13.06 3.04 2.75
N VAL A 37 -13.96 3.99 3.00
CA VAL A 37 -14.22 4.52 4.34
C VAL A 37 -15.59 4.10 4.86
N LYS A 38 -15.69 3.82 6.15
CA LYS A 38 -16.92 3.47 6.87
C LYS A 38 -17.09 4.39 8.06
N ALA A 39 -18.05 5.29 7.98
CA ALA A 39 -18.42 6.20 9.05
C ALA A 39 -19.93 6.50 9.03
N PRO A 40 -20.53 6.92 10.15
CA PRO A 40 -21.88 7.45 10.16
C PRO A 40 -22.01 8.64 9.20
N VAL A 41 -23.17 8.78 8.58
CA VAL A 41 -23.49 9.94 7.75
C VAL A 41 -23.78 11.13 8.65
N ASP A 42 -23.05 12.22 8.46
CA ASP A 42 -23.30 13.47 9.17
C ASP A 42 -24.68 14.05 8.78
N PRO A 43 -25.57 14.35 9.73
CA PRO A 43 -26.95 14.74 9.43
C PRO A 43 -27.09 16.15 8.84
N LEU A 44 -26.06 17.00 8.93
CA LEU A 44 -26.09 18.37 8.39
C LEU A 44 -25.58 18.40 6.95
N THR A 45 -24.53 17.62 6.68
CA THR A 45 -23.82 17.64 5.39
C THR A 45 -24.21 16.48 4.47
N GLY A 46 -24.80 15.41 5.01
CA GLY A 46 -25.12 14.19 4.26
C GLY A 46 -23.90 13.36 3.84
N MET A 47 -22.72 13.65 4.41
CA MET A 47 -21.47 12.98 4.07
C MET A 47 -21.00 12.06 5.19
N ALA A 48 -20.47 10.88 4.85
CA ALA A 48 -19.71 10.06 5.81
C ALA A 48 -18.30 10.63 6.06
N MET A 49 -17.71 11.23 5.02
CA MET A 49 -16.41 11.91 5.04
C MET A 49 -16.32 12.89 3.88
N ASN A 50 -15.51 13.94 4.01
CA ASN A 50 -15.16 14.80 2.90
C ASN A 50 -14.21 14.07 1.93
N LEU A 51 -14.73 13.62 0.79
CA LEU A 51 -13.95 12.87 -0.21
C LEU A 51 -12.84 13.69 -0.87
N SER A 52 -12.94 15.02 -0.88
CA SER A 52 -11.88 15.89 -1.42
C SER A 52 -10.62 15.88 -0.55
N GLU A 53 -10.80 15.77 0.77
CA GLU A 53 -9.71 15.63 1.73
C GLU A 53 -9.02 14.26 1.56
N LEU A 54 -9.82 13.18 1.51
CA LEU A 54 -9.30 11.83 1.23
C LEU A 54 -8.52 11.76 -0.08
N LYS A 55 -9.06 12.36 -1.15
CA LYS A 55 -8.38 12.45 -2.45
C LYS A 55 -7.06 13.20 -2.35
N THR A 56 -7.02 14.31 -1.60
CA THR A 56 -5.79 15.11 -1.43
C THR A 56 -4.70 14.30 -0.74
N HIS A 57 -5.06 13.55 0.31
CA HIS A 57 -4.13 12.68 1.02
C HIS A 57 -3.63 11.52 0.16
N LEU A 58 -4.53 10.85 -0.57
CA LEU A 58 -4.16 9.81 -1.54
C LEU A 58 -3.23 10.37 -2.62
N CYS A 59 -3.55 11.52 -3.21
CA CYS A 59 -2.71 12.14 -4.24
C CYS A 59 -1.35 12.55 -3.69
N SER A 60 -1.27 13.10 -2.48
CA SER A 60 0.00 13.45 -1.84
C SER A 60 0.86 12.21 -1.60
N LEU A 61 0.25 11.12 -1.11
CA LEU A 61 0.93 9.85 -0.89
C LEU A 61 1.42 9.24 -2.22
N LEU A 62 0.60 9.30 -3.26
CA LEU A 62 0.92 8.70 -4.56
C LEU A 62 1.87 9.54 -5.41
N GLN A 63 1.87 10.87 -5.27
CA GLN A 63 2.88 11.74 -5.89
C GLN A 63 4.29 11.42 -5.37
N ASP A 64 4.41 11.16 -4.06
CA ASP A 64 5.63 10.60 -3.46
C ASP A 64 5.95 9.19 -4.00
N CYS A 65 4.94 8.42 -4.45
CA CYS A 65 5.11 7.07 -4.99
C CYS A 65 5.41 7.01 -6.50
N HIS A 66 5.33 8.12 -7.26
CA HIS A 66 5.78 8.14 -8.66
C HIS A 66 7.28 7.82 -8.79
N GLN A 67 8.06 8.18 -7.77
CA GLN A 67 9.41 7.67 -7.55
C GLN A 67 9.37 6.49 -6.58
N VAL A 68 8.57 5.49 -6.91
CA VAL A 68 8.77 4.11 -6.49
C VAL A 68 9.01 3.97 -4.99
N CYS A 69 7.93 3.73 -4.25
CA CYS A 69 7.97 2.78 -3.13
C CYS A 69 9.30 2.82 -2.37
N ASN A 70 9.63 3.99 -1.82
CA ASN A 70 10.95 4.24 -1.26
C ASN A 70 11.20 3.13 -0.23
N ARG A 71 12.15 2.24 -0.52
CA ARG A 71 12.27 0.98 0.24
C ARG A 71 12.51 1.25 1.71
N GLU A 72 13.11 2.38 2.04
CA GLU A 72 13.27 2.84 3.42
C GLU A 72 11.93 3.19 4.07
N LYS A 73 11.02 3.88 3.36
CA LYS A 73 9.68 4.18 3.85
C LYS A 73 8.86 2.90 4.02
N LEU A 74 8.96 1.96 3.08
CA LEU A 74 8.26 0.68 3.15
C LEU A 74 8.81 -0.22 4.28
N TYR A 75 10.14 -0.24 4.45
CA TYR A 75 10.80 -0.92 5.56
C TYR A 75 10.41 -0.34 6.91
N PHE A 76 10.29 0.99 7.04
CA PHE A 76 9.89 1.62 8.30
C PHE A 76 8.48 1.18 8.76
N VAL A 77 7.59 0.87 7.82
CA VAL A 77 6.22 0.44 8.13
C VAL A 77 6.11 -1.09 8.27
N THR A 78 6.81 -1.84 7.42
CA THR A 78 6.62 -3.31 7.30
C THR A 78 7.77 -4.11 7.91
N GLY A 79 8.91 -3.49 8.24
CA GLY A 79 10.14 -4.18 8.62
C GLY A 79 10.82 -4.95 7.47
N LEU A 80 10.32 -4.82 6.23
CA LEU A 80 10.82 -5.55 5.06
C LEU A 80 11.19 -4.59 3.93
N PHE A 81 12.27 -4.90 3.20
CA PHE A 81 12.62 -4.14 1.99
C PHE A 81 11.82 -4.57 0.74
N CYS A 82 11.05 -5.66 0.86
CA CYS A 82 10.35 -6.27 -0.26
C CYS A 82 9.12 -5.45 -0.63
N SER A 83 9.10 -4.89 -1.84
CA SER A 83 7.99 -4.04 -2.31
C SER A 83 6.90 -4.88 -3.00
N THR A 84 6.39 -5.92 -2.35
CA THR A 84 5.26 -6.68 -2.88
C THR A 84 3.97 -5.88 -2.81
N THR A 85 2.96 -6.25 -3.59
CA THR A 85 1.66 -5.59 -3.59
C THR A 85 1.00 -5.61 -2.20
N GLU A 86 1.21 -6.67 -1.42
CA GLU A 86 0.79 -6.77 -0.02
C GLU A 86 1.42 -5.70 0.84
N ASN A 87 2.75 -5.57 0.81
CA ASN A 87 3.46 -4.57 1.61
C ASN A 87 3.13 -3.13 1.18
N VAL A 88 2.85 -2.92 -0.11
CA VAL A 88 2.34 -1.64 -0.62
C VAL A 88 0.97 -1.33 -0.02
N ALA A 89 0.05 -2.31 0.05
CA ALA A 89 -1.26 -2.13 0.66
C ALA A 89 -1.15 -1.79 2.15
N VAL A 90 -0.26 -2.48 2.89
CA VAL A 90 0.03 -2.20 4.31
C VAL A 90 0.59 -0.77 4.50
N TYR A 91 1.54 -0.37 3.66
CA TYR A 91 2.11 0.97 3.69
C TYR A 91 1.04 2.05 3.46
N ILE A 92 0.23 1.91 2.41
CA ILE A 92 -0.87 2.85 2.10
C ILE A 92 -1.86 2.92 3.28
N TRP A 93 -2.23 1.78 3.84
CA TRP A 93 -3.12 1.71 4.99
C TRP A 93 -2.57 2.45 6.20
N SER A 94 -1.30 2.24 6.55
CA SER A 94 -0.65 2.93 7.68
C SER A 94 -0.71 4.43 7.50
N GLN A 95 -0.31 4.92 6.32
CA GLN A 95 -0.30 6.36 6.05
C GLN A 95 -1.70 6.98 6.05
N LEU A 96 -2.69 6.31 5.44
CA LEU A 96 -4.08 6.78 5.47
C LEU A 96 -4.66 6.73 6.87
N SER A 97 -4.35 5.69 7.66
CA SER A 97 -4.82 5.54 9.03
C SER A 97 -4.29 6.65 9.94
N ASP A 98 -3.01 7.04 9.78
CA ASP A 98 -2.40 8.13 10.54
C ASP A 98 -3.09 9.48 10.27
N VAL A 99 -3.41 9.74 9.00
CA VAL A 99 -4.04 10.98 8.55
C VAL A 99 -5.53 11.04 8.89
N LEU A 100 -6.26 9.94 8.67
CA LEU A 100 -7.69 9.86 8.93
C LEU A 100 -8.01 9.76 10.44
N GLY A 101 -6.97 9.53 11.26
CA GLY A 101 -7.01 9.60 12.72
C GLY A 101 -7.88 8.52 13.40
N LYS A 102 -7.99 8.62 14.72
CA LYS A 102 -8.71 7.69 15.63
C LYS A 102 -10.21 7.46 15.35
N LYS A 103 -10.75 7.99 14.26
CA LYS A 103 -12.15 7.76 13.86
C LYS A 103 -12.38 6.36 13.29
N ASN A 104 -11.33 5.53 13.12
CA ASN A 104 -11.39 4.18 12.54
C ASN A 104 -12.24 4.13 11.27
N ALA A 105 -12.21 5.22 10.51
CA ALA A 105 -13.07 5.39 9.35
C ALA A 105 -12.50 4.64 8.15
N LEU A 106 -11.21 4.31 8.12
CA LEU A 106 -10.65 3.49 7.06
C LEU A 106 -11.12 2.04 7.25
N PHE A 107 -11.76 1.50 6.22
CA PHE A 107 -12.35 0.17 6.26
C PHE A 107 -11.56 -0.83 5.40
N GLU A 108 -11.10 -0.38 4.23
CA GLU A 108 -10.42 -1.25 3.28
C GLU A 108 -9.50 -0.44 2.37
N VAL A 109 -8.34 -1.00 2.06
CA VAL A 109 -7.46 -0.55 0.97
C VAL A 109 -7.29 -1.70 0.00
N VAL A 110 -7.55 -1.45 -1.29
CA VAL A 110 -7.31 -2.39 -2.37
C VAL A 110 -6.25 -1.81 -3.29
N VAL A 111 -5.21 -2.59 -3.57
CA VAL A 111 -4.13 -2.24 -4.48
C VAL A 111 -4.15 -3.21 -5.65
N HIS A 112 -4.37 -2.71 -6.86
CA HIS A 112 -4.28 -3.48 -8.09
C HIS A 112 -2.90 -3.26 -8.70
N GLU A 113 -2.12 -4.33 -8.79
CA GLU A 113 -0.83 -4.34 -9.49
C GLU A 113 -1.03 -4.47 -10.99
N THR A 114 -1.99 -5.30 -11.39
CA THR A 114 -2.45 -5.46 -12.78
C THR A 114 -3.95 -5.72 -12.76
N ASP A 115 -4.61 -5.76 -13.93
CA ASP A 115 -6.03 -6.11 -14.05
C ASP A 115 -6.38 -7.49 -13.44
N LYS A 116 -5.39 -8.36 -13.25
CA LYS A 116 -5.56 -9.73 -12.75
C LYS A 116 -5.06 -9.93 -11.33
N ASN A 117 -4.28 -8.99 -10.80
CA ASN A 117 -3.60 -9.13 -9.51
C ASN A 117 -3.98 -7.95 -8.63
N SER A 118 -4.66 -8.24 -7.52
CA SER A 118 -4.96 -7.25 -6.50
C SER A 118 -4.81 -7.82 -5.11
N VAL A 119 -4.51 -6.94 -4.16
CA VAL A 119 -4.48 -7.26 -2.74
C VAL A 119 -5.44 -6.33 -2.01
N THR A 120 -6.20 -6.92 -1.09
CA THR A 120 -7.08 -6.21 -0.17
C THR A 120 -6.49 -6.28 1.23
N TYR A 121 -6.39 -5.15 1.90
CA TYR A 121 -5.92 -5.05 3.28
C TYR A 121 -6.90 -4.24 4.13
N ARG A 122 -7.19 -4.75 5.34
CA ARG A 122 -8.19 -4.19 6.26
C ARG A 122 -7.64 -3.90 7.66
N GLY A 123 -6.31 -3.79 7.80
CA GLY A 123 -5.65 -3.54 9.08
C GLY A 123 -5.46 -4.78 9.97
N GLU A 124 -5.46 -5.96 9.38
CA GLU A 124 -5.14 -7.22 10.06
C GLU A 124 -3.66 -7.19 10.51
N VAL A 125 -3.36 -7.70 11.71
CA VAL A 125 -1.99 -7.70 12.24
C VAL A 125 -1.11 -8.62 11.38
N MET A 126 0.05 -8.14 10.95
CA MET A 126 1.03 -9.01 10.29
C MET A 126 1.43 -10.12 11.26
N LEU A 127 1.34 -11.38 10.83
CA LEU A 127 1.73 -12.53 11.66
C LEU A 127 3.24 -12.42 11.96
N GLU A 128 3.59 -12.39 13.24
CA GLU A 128 4.98 -12.46 13.75
C GLU A 128 5.58 -13.86 13.55
#